data_AF-A0A3D2FNS6-F1
#
_entry.id   AF-A0A3D2FNS6-F1
#
_cell.length_a   1.000
_cell.length_b   1.000
_cell.length_c   1.000
_cell.angle_alpha   90.00
_cell.angle_beta   90.00
_cell.angle_gamma   90.00
#
_symmetry.space_group_name_H-M   'P 1'
#
loop_
_entity.id
_entity.type
_entity.pdbx_description
1 polymer ?
#
loop_
_entity_poly.entity_id
_entity_poly.type
_entity_poly.pdbx_seq_one_letter_code
_entity_poly.pdbx_strand_id
1 'polypeptide(L)' 'NVSIGPYTIIEKGVVIGDNVVIGANNMIDIDTAIGQDSEIKSNVHLYPRTSIG' A
#
# COMPACT_ATOMS: atom_id res chain seq x y z
N ASN A 1 7.71 -3.71 -11.06
CA ASN A 1 7.16 -2.34 -11.27
C ASN A 1 6.09 -2.08 -10.22
N VAL A 2 5.97 -0.88 -9.65
CA VAL A 2 4.94 -0.57 -8.64
C VAL A 2 3.94 0.43 -9.23
N SER A 3 2.65 0.16 -9.05
CA SER A 3 1.56 1.02 -9.54
C SER A 3 0.74 1.55 -8.38
N ILE A 4 0.58 2.87 -8.29
CA ILE A 4 -0.17 3.54 -7.22
C ILE A 4 -1.29 4.37 -7.86
N GLY A 5 -2.53 4.04 -7.52
CA GLY A 5 -3.71 4.74 -7.97
C GLY A 5 -3.78 6.17 -7.41
N PRO A 6 -4.51 7.06 -8.09
CA PRO A 6 -4.62 8.47 -7.70
C PRO A 6 -5.24 8.61 -6.30
N TYR A 7 -4.85 9.68 -5.61
CA TYR A 7 -5.33 10.02 -4.25
C TYR A 7 -4.97 9.00 -3.17
N THR A 8 -4.09 8.05 -3.44
CA THR A 8 -3.52 7.19 -2.41
C THR A 8 -2.50 7.96 -1.59
N ILE A 9 -2.62 7.87 -0.27
CA ILE A 9 -1.71 8.45 0.70
C ILE A 9 -0.80 7.33 1.22
N ILE A 10 0.50 7.57 1.16
CA ILE A 10 1.54 6.66 1.66
C ILE A 10 2.31 7.39 2.73
N GLU A 11 2.21 6.91 3.96
CA GLU A 11 2.88 7.49 5.11
C GLU A 11 4.35 7.09 5.22
N LYS A 12 5.05 7.72 6.15
CA LYS A 12 6.47 7.46 6.39
C LYS A 12 6.71 6.00 6.81
N GLY A 13 7.80 5.43 6.29
CA GLY A 13 8.26 4.10 6.69
C GLY A 13 7.54 2.95 5.99
N VAL A 14 6.59 3.24 5.09
CA VAL A 14 5.92 2.20 4.30
C VAL A 14 6.91 1.51 3.36
N VAL A 15 6.88 0.19 3.35
CA VAL A 15 7.65 -0.66 2.44
C VAL A 15 6.70 -1.30 1.45
N ILE A 16 6.97 -1.13 0.16
CA ILE A 16 6.16 -1.70 -0.93
C ILE A 16 7.05 -2.64 -1.75
N GLY A 17 6.66 -3.91 -1.79
CA GLY A 17 7.34 -4.95 -2.55
C GLY A 17 7.23 -4.77 -4.07
N ASP A 18 7.96 -5.62 -4.79
CA ASP A 18 7.92 -5.63 -6.25
C ASP A 18 6.53 -6.04 -6.78
N ASN A 19 6.14 -5.48 -7.92
CA ASN A 19 4.91 -5.82 -8.64
C ASN A 19 3.61 -5.53 -7.87
N VAL A 20 3.67 -4.74 -6.80
CA VAL A 20 2.48 -4.32 -6.07
C VAL A 20 1.62 -3.37 -6.89
N VAL A 21 0.31 -3.60 -6.86
CA VAL A 21 -0.71 -2.72 -7.43
C VAL A 21 -1.58 -2.17 -6.30
N ILE A 22 -1.55 -0.86 -6.10
CA ILE A 22 -2.41 -0.15 -5.15
C ILE A 22 -3.45 0.62 -5.94
N GLY A 23 -4.73 0.39 -5.65
CA GLY A 23 -5.86 1.11 -6.22
C GLY A 23 -5.92 2.58 -5.82
N ALA A 24 -6.99 3.27 -6.21
CA ALA A 24 -7.17 4.68 -5.90
C ALA A 24 -7.70 4.89 -4.46
N ASN A 25 -7.46 6.09 -3.92
CA ASN A 25 -8.05 6.55 -2.66
C ASN A 25 -7.79 5.61 -1.48
N ASN A 26 -6.56 5.08 -1.39
CA ASN A 26 -6.12 4.26 -0.25
C ASN A 26 -5.38 5.10 0.79
N MET A 27 -5.37 4.62 2.03
CA MET A 27 -4.50 5.12 3.10
C MET A 27 -3.56 4.00 3.54
N ILE A 28 -2.26 4.20 3.38
CA ILE A 28 -1.23 3.26 3.82
C ILE A 28 -0.45 3.92 4.95
N ASP A 29 -0.77 3.57 6.19
CA ASP A 29 -0.31 4.27 7.39
C ASP A 29 1.12 3.82 7.80
N ILE A 30 1.71 4.54 8.76
CA ILE A 30 3.12 4.46 9.15
C ILE A 30 3.62 3.03 9.37
N ASP A 31 4.84 2.77 8.89
CA ASP A 31 5.54 1.49 9.06
C ASP A 31 4.76 0.25 8.54
N THR A 32 3.86 0.43 7.57
CA THR A 32 3.16 -0.68 6.90
C THR A 32 4.07 -1.37 5.88
N ALA A 33 3.99 -2.70 5.78
CA ALA A 33 4.70 -3.49 4.77
C ALA A 33 3.72 -4.19 3.84
N ILE A 34 3.89 -4.01 2.53
CA ILE A 34 3.11 -4.68 1.48
C ILE A 34 4.04 -5.62 0.71
N GLY A 35 3.74 -6.91 0.74
CA GLY A 35 4.49 -7.97 0.09
C GLY A 35 4.47 -7.89 -1.43
N GLN A 36 5.42 -8.55 -2.08
CA GLN A 36 5.50 -8.62 -3.54
C GLN A 36 4.26 -9.25 -4.15
N ASP A 37 3.92 -8.88 -5.38
CA ASP A 37 2.77 -9.38 -6.14
C ASP A 37 1.39 -9.16 -5.45
N SER A 38 1.34 -8.31 -4.42
CA SER A 38 0.10 -7.95 -3.72
C SER A 38 -0.76 -6.97 -4.53
N GLU A 39 -2.08 -7.09 -4.39
CA GLU A 39 -3.04 -6.16 -4.95
C GLU A 39 -3.94 -5.55 -3.85
N ILE A 40 -3.83 -4.24 -3.65
CA ILE A 40 -4.70 -3.47 -2.76
C ILE A 40 -5.77 -2.80 -3.60
N LYS A 41 -7.05 -3.15 -3.37
CA LYS A 41 -8.18 -2.54 -4.07
C LYS A 41 -8.38 -1.09 -3.63
N SER A 42 -9.18 -0.32 -4.36
CA SER A 42 -9.47 1.07 -4.03
C SER A 42 -10.28 1.20 -2.72
N ASN A 43 -10.09 2.30 -1.99
CA ASN A 43 -10.80 2.63 -0.74
C ASN A 43 -10.51 1.68 0.45
N VAL A 44 -9.29 1.17 0.54
CA VAL A 44 -8.74 0.37 1.64
C VAL A 44 -7.87 1.24 2.54
N HIS A 45 -7.96 1.00 3.85
CA HIS A 45 -7.09 1.61 4.85
C HIS A 45 -6.24 0.52 5.52
N LEU A 46 -4.92 0.61 5.36
CA LEU A 46 -3.97 -0.21 6.10
C LEU A 46 -3.48 0.58 7.32
N TYR A 47 -3.83 0.09 8.51
CA TYR A 47 -3.49 0.74 9.78
C TYR A 47 -1.99 0.65 10.09
N PRO A 48 -1.47 1.47 11.03
CA PRO A 48 -0.06 1.50 11.37
C PRO A 48 0.52 0.12 11.67
N ARG A 49 1.70 -0.18 11.12
CA ARG A 49 2.42 -1.45 11.32
C ARG A 49 1.64 -2.68 10.83
N THR A 50 0.78 -2.51 9.84
CA THR A 50 0.15 -3.64 9.14
C THR A 50 1.18 -4.34 8.24
N SER A 51 1.13 -5.67 8.16
CA SER A 51 1.94 -6.45 7.22
C SER A 51 1.02 -7.29 6.35
N ILE A 52 1.13 -7.11 5.03
CA ILE A 52 0.48 -7.93 4.01
C ILE A 52 1.57 -8.73 3.30
N GLY A 53 1.35 -10.04 3.16
CA GLY A 53 2.28 -10.98 2.52
C GLY A 53 1.93 -11.22 1.08
#